data_AF-A0AAI8FTA6-F1
#
_entry.id   AF-A0AAI8FTA6-F1
#
_cell.length_a   1.000
_cell.length_b   1.000
_cell.length_c   1.000
_cell.angle_alpha   90.00
_cell.angle_beta   90.00
_cell.angle_gamma   90.00
#
_symmetry.space_group_name_H-M   'P 1'
#
loop_
_entity.id
_entity.type
_entity.pdbx_description
1 polymer ?
#
loop_
_entity_poly.entity_id
_entity_poly.type
_entity_poly.pdbx_seq_one_letter_code
_entity_poly.pdbx_strand_id
1 'polypeptide(L)'
;MNEKLSKLIEFEWLLFSIEIDESKVFENIKITKNLSFKDIRNIKENPTLAFILLPFDINDLDEEISTDQNIMYALYRNIKHRISYQRISALEYAVLSSVLEKGIDIFESEDFKQIKNEQQEYLINRLVSWHNQNMITLSI
;
A
#
# COMPACT_ATOMS: atom_id res chain seq x y z
N MET A 1 29.15 7.22 -2.77
CA MET A 1 27.88 7.97 -2.67
C MET A 1 27.25 7.57 -1.35
N ASN A 2 26.83 8.53 -0.52
CA ASN A 2 26.21 8.23 0.78
C ASN A 2 24.91 7.43 0.54
N GLU A 3 24.76 6.26 1.16
CA GLU A 3 23.60 5.37 0.99
C GLU A 3 22.28 6.11 1.23
N LYS A 4 22.28 7.05 2.19
CA LYS A 4 21.15 7.95 2.48
C LYS A 4 20.76 8.80 1.27
N LEU A 5 21.75 9.44 0.64
CA LEU A 5 21.53 10.28 -0.54
C LEU A 5 21.02 9.45 -1.72
N SER A 6 21.55 8.23 -1.88
CA SER A 6 21.07 7.30 -2.92
C SER A 6 19.61 6.94 -2.72
N LYS A 7 19.19 6.64 -1.48
CA LYS A 7 17.81 6.29 -1.14
C LYS A 7 16.85 7.48 -1.26
N LEU A 8 17.31 8.69 -0.92
CA LEU A 8 16.54 9.91 -1.16
C LEU A 8 16.33 10.17 -2.66
N ILE A 9 17.39 10.01 -3.47
CA ILE A 9 17.28 10.14 -4.92
C ILE A 9 16.32 9.09 -5.50
N GLU A 10 16.40 7.84 -5.03
CA GLU A 10 15.48 6.76 -5.42
C GLU A 10 14.03 7.12 -5.10
N PHE A 11 13.77 7.66 -3.91
CA PHE A 11 12.45 8.13 -3.49
C PHE A 11 11.92 9.27 -4.38
N GLU A 12 12.70 10.33 -4.58
CA GLU A 12 12.32 11.46 -5.44
C GLU A 12 12.08 11.03 -6.89
N TRP A 13 12.91 10.11 -7.39
CA TRP A 13 12.75 9.54 -8.72
C TRP A 13 11.46 8.74 -8.85
N LEU A 14 11.09 7.97 -7.82
CA LEU A 14 9.84 7.23 -7.78
C LEU A 14 8.62 8.17 -7.75
N LEU A 15 8.67 9.24 -6.95
CA LEU A 15 7.64 10.27 -6.95
C LEU A 15 7.45 10.86 -8.35
N PHE A 16 8.54 11.27 -8.99
CA PHE A 16 8.49 11.81 -10.33
C PHE A 16 7.91 10.80 -11.33
N SER A 17 8.30 9.53 -11.24
CA SER A 17 7.80 8.46 -12.11
C SER A 17 6.28 8.27 -11.97
N ILE A 18 5.76 8.31 -10.75
CA ILE A 18 4.31 8.24 -10.46
C ILE A 18 3.57 9.46 -11.03
N GLU A 19 4.17 10.65 -10.92
CA GLU A 19 3.54 11.89 -11.40
C GLU A 19 3.32 11.86 -12.91
N ILE A 20 4.33 11.40 -13.67
CA ILE A 20 4.31 11.40 -15.14
C ILE A 20 3.63 10.18 -15.75
N ASP A 21 3.25 9.17 -14.96
CA ASP A 21 2.59 7.96 -15.45
C ASP A 21 1.29 8.32 -16.19
N GLU A 22 1.05 7.80 -17.38
CA GLU A 22 -0.13 8.16 -18.19
C GLU A 22 -1.41 7.40 -17.79
N SER A 23 -1.29 6.42 -16.89
CA SER A 23 -2.40 5.56 -16.48
C SER A 23 -3.50 6.33 -15.78
N LYS A 24 -4.74 6.07 -16.19
CA LYS A 24 -5.91 6.70 -15.58
C LYS A 24 -6.20 6.07 -14.23
N VAL A 25 -6.29 6.93 -13.21
CA VAL A 25 -6.78 6.55 -11.87
C VAL A 25 -8.29 6.74 -11.85
N PHE A 26 -9.02 5.68 -11.49
CA PHE A 26 -10.47 5.71 -11.42
C PHE A 26 -10.94 5.91 -9.98
N GLU A 27 -12.00 6.70 -9.82
CA GLU A 27 -12.64 6.88 -8.52
C GLU A 27 -13.43 5.63 -8.13
N ASN A 28 -13.11 5.10 -6.94
CA ASN A 28 -13.84 4.00 -6.34
C ASN A 28 -15.14 4.48 -5.70
N ILE A 29 -16.16 3.61 -5.74
CA ILE A 29 -17.39 3.82 -4.97
C ILE A 29 -17.08 3.56 -3.50
N LYS A 30 -17.22 4.59 -2.66
CA LYS A 30 -16.91 4.50 -1.23
C LYS A 30 -17.64 3.34 -0.53
N ILE A 31 -16.89 2.53 0.20
CA ILE A 31 -17.41 1.48 1.07
C ILE A 31 -17.59 2.07 2.48
N THR A 32 -18.82 2.02 2.98
CA THR A 32 -19.18 2.46 4.34
C THR A 32 -19.69 1.34 5.24
N LYS A 33 -19.93 0.16 4.67
CA LYS A 33 -20.40 -1.03 5.39
C LYS A 33 -19.23 -1.85 5.91
N ASN A 34 -19.46 -2.59 7.00
CA ASN A 34 -18.52 -3.61 7.44
C ASN A 34 -18.43 -4.72 6.38
N LEU A 35 -17.22 -5.14 6.08
CA LEU A 35 -16.91 -6.22 5.15
C LEU A 35 -16.18 -7.34 5.86
N SER A 36 -16.33 -8.54 5.31
CA SER A 36 -15.50 -9.69 5.60
C SER A 36 -14.66 -10.03 4.36
N PHE A 37 -13.60 -10.83 4.54
CA PHE A 37 -12.79 -11.31 3.40
C PHE A 37 -13.60 -12.10 2.37
N LYS A 38 -14.67 -12.78 2.80
CA LYS A 38 -15.57 -13.56 1.93
C LYS A 38 -16.41 -12.69 1.00
N ASP A 39 -16.59 -11.42 1.35
CA ASP A 39 -17.32 -10.47 0.52
C ASP A 39 -16.47 -9.95 -0.64
N ILE A 40 -15.14 -10.11 -0.60
CA ILE A 40 -14.24 -9.60 -1.63
C ILE A 40 -14.15 -10.60 -2.77
N ARG A 41 -14.58 -10.20 -3.98
CA ARG A 41 -14.51 -11.00 -5.21
C ARG A 41 -13.25 -10.76 -6.03
N ASN A 42 -12.67 -9.57 -5.93
CA ASN A 42 -11.45 -9.22 -6.63
C ASN A 42 -10.78 -8.00 -5.99
N ILE A 43 -9.46 -7.90 -6.11
CA ILE A 43 -8.68 -6.73 -5.75
C ILE A 43 -7.85 -6.32 -6.96
N LYS A 44 -7.89 -5.03 -7.33
CA LYS A 44 -7.02 -4.44 -8.34
C LYS A 44 -6.19 -3.34 -7.71
N GLU A 45 -4.94 -3.21 -8.11
CA GLU A 45 -4.10 -2.10 -7.68
C GLU A 45 -4.45 -0.81 -8.42
N ASN A 46 -4.17 0.32 -7.77
CA ASN A 46 -4.00 1.57 -8.49
C ASN A 46 -2.83 1.38 -9.49
N PRO A 47 -2.98 1.79 -10.76
CA PRO A 47 -1.96 1.52 -11.77
C PRO A 47 -0.60 2.19 -11.48
N THR A 48 -0.56 3.22 -10.63
CA THR A 48 0.68 3.88 -10.21
C THR A 48 1.13 3.44 -8.81
N LEU A 49 0.56 2.37 -8.25
CA LEU A 49 0.93 1.88 -6.93
C LEU A 49 2.37 1.35 -6.97
N ALA A 50 3.20 1.87 -6.08
CA ALA A 50 4.56 1.41 -5.89
C ALA A 50 4.88 1.27 -4.41
N PHE A 51 5.87 0.44 -4.11
CA PHE A 51 6.38 0.25 -2.77
C PHE A 51 7.85 0.62 -2.72
N ILE A 52 8.27 1.25 -1.62
CA ILE A 52 9.67 1.58 -1.38
C ILE A 52 10.03 1.35 0.08
N LEU A 53 11.25 0.87 0.30
CA LEU A 53 11.84 0.72 1.62
C LEU A 53 12.85 1.83 1.84
N LEU A 54 12.66 2.59 2.92
CA LEU A 54 13.51 3.73 3.25
C LEU A 54 14.18 3.57 4.62
N PRO A 55 15.44 4.02 4.75
CA PRO A 55 16.14 4.07 6.04
C PRO A 55 15.82 5.32 6.85
N PHE A 56 14.73 6.02 6.54
CA PHE A 56 14.29 7.24 7.23
C PHE A 56 12.77 7.43 7.09
N ASP A 57 12.20 8.25 7.98
CA ASP A 57 10.84 8.72 7.81
C ASP A 57 10.78 9.92 6.86
N ILE A 58 9.95 9.84 5.83
CA ILE A 58 9.68 10.96 4.92
C ILE A 58 9.02 12.14 5.66
N ASN A 59 8.27 11.89 6.73
CA ASN A 59 7.60 12.94 7.49
C ASN A 59 8.51 13.63 8.51
N ASP A 60 9.70 13.09 8.76
CA ASP A 60 10.65 13.61 9.73
C ASP A 60 12.08 13.50 9.16
N LEU A 61 12.36 14.36 8.17
CA LEU A 61 13.66 14.42 7.51
C LEU A 61 14.74 15.14 8.34
N ASP A 62 14.34 15.77 9.44
CA ASP A 62 15.23 16.48 10.36
C ASP A 62 15.82 15.54 11.44
N GLU A 63 15.21 14.36 11.68
CA GLU A 63 15.78 13.32 12.52
C GLU A 63 17.05 12.70 11.91
N GLU A 64 18.01 12.31 12.77
CA GLU A 64 19.19 11.58 12.32
C GLU A 64 18.77 10.28 11.63
N ILE A 65 18.89 10.27 10.30
CA ILE A 65 18.62 9.10 9.46
C ILE A 65 19.41 7.90 9.99
N SER A 66 18.72 6.97 10.65
CA SER A 66 19.32 5.73 11.13
C SER A 66 19.26 4.70 10.01
N THR A 67 20.43 4.26 9.54
CA THR A 67 20.55 3.23 8.49
C THR A 67 19.97 1.87 8.89
N ASP A 68 19.63 1.68 10.18
CA ASP A 68 19.07 0.44 10.70
C ASP A 68 17.54 0.39 10.60
N GLN A 69 16.90 1.48 10.19
CA GLN A 69 15.45 1.51 9.98
C GLN A 69 15.11 0.95 8.60
N ASN A 70 14.01 0.20 8.53
CA ASN A 70 13.46 -0.34 7.30
C ASN A 70 11.98 0.00 7.27
N ILE A 71 11.67 1.25 6.88
CA ILE A 71 10.31 1.76 6.86
C ILE A 71 9.73 1.55 5.46
N MET A 72 8.67 0.76 5.37
CA MET A 72 7.99 0.49 4.10
C MET A 72 6.90 1.53 3.85
N TYR A 73 6.88 2.08 2.65
CA TYR A 73 5.85 3.00 2.17
C TYR A 73 5.15 2.45 0.94
N ALA A 74 3.84 2.66 0.88
CA ALA A 74 3.07 2.55 -0.36
C ALA A 74 2.87 3.96 -0.93
N LEU A 75 3.17 4.15 -2.21
CA LEU A 75 3.07 5.40 -2.95
C LEU A 75 2.14 5.22 -4.14
N TYR A 76 1.29 6.19 -4.41
CA TYR A 76 0.37 6.13 -5.55
C TYR A 76 -0.19 7.52 -5.85
N ARG A 77 -0.71 7.71 -7.06
CA ARG A 77 -1.42 8.92 -7.45
C ARG A 77 -2.90 8.75 -7.15
N ASN A 78 -3.49 9.68 -6.39
CA ASN A 78 -4.92 9.65 -6.09
C ASN A 78 -5.77 10.27 -7.23
N ILE A 79 -7.09 10.24 -7.08
CA ILE A 79 -8.05 10.78 -8.07
C ILE A 79 -7.94 12.29 -8.32
N LYS A 80 -7.27 13.04 -7.43
CA LYS A 80 -7.00 14.47 -7.60
C LYS A 80 -5.65 14.72 -8.28
N HIS A 81 -5.06 13.69 -8.87
CA HIS A 81 -3.73 13.71 -9.48
C HIS A 81 -2.64 14.19 -8.52
N ARG A 82 -2.79 13.88 -7.22
CA ARG A 82 -1.74 14.15 -6.23
C ARG A 82 -1.11 12.85 -5.79
N ILE A 83 0.21 12.83 -5.71
CA ILE A 83 0.92 11.72 -5.08
C ILE A 83 0.55 11.66 -3.61
N SER A 84 0.19 10.46 -3.17
CA SER A 84 -0.09 10.12 -1.79
C SER A 84 0.85 8.99 -1.40
N TYR A 85 1.34 9.03 -0.16
CA TYR A 85 2.15 7.95 0.38
C TYR A 85 1.77 7.70 1.83
N GLN A 86 1.86 6.44 2.26
CA GLN A 86 1.60 6.06 3.63
C GLN A 86 2.52 4.92 4.06
N ARG A 87 2.89 4.92 5.34
CA ARG A 87 3.58 3.79 5.95
C ARG A 87 2.68 2.56 5.89
N ILE A 88 3.29 1.41 5.60
CA ILE A 88 2.65 0.11 5.61
C ILE A 88 3.52 -0.84 6.43
N SER A 89 2.92 -1.63 7.30
CA SER A 89 3.62 -2.65 8.08
C SER A 89 4.03 -3.83 7.19
N ALA A 90 4.99 -4.64 7.66
CA ALA A 90 5.39 -5.85 6.95
C ALA A 90 4.23 -6.83 6.73
N LEU A 91 3.32 -6.96 7.71
CA LEU A 91 2.12 -7.80 7.58
C LEU A 91 1.17 -7.28 6.50
N GLU A 92 0.88 -5.98 6.54
CA GLU A 92 0.03 -5.33 5.54
C GLU A 92 0.62 -5.44 4.13
N TYR A 93 1.93 -5.22 3.97
CA TYR A 93 2.63 -5.40 2.70
C TYR A 93 2.57 -6.86 2.24
N ALA A 94 2.82 -7.83 3.12
CA ALA A 94 2.79 -9.24 2.77
C ALA A 94 1.40 -9.68 2.29
N VAL A 95 0.34 -9.24 2.96
CA VAL A 95 -1.05 -9.54 2.56
C VAL A 95 -1.39 -8.85 1.24
N LEU A 96 -1.05 -7.57 1.10
CA LEU A 96 -1.37 -6.79 -0.09
C LEU A 96 -0.60 -7.29 -1.33
N SER A 97 0.70 -7.53 -1.21
CA SER A 97 1.50 -8.10 -2.32
C SER A 97 1.00 -9.48 -2.72
N SER A 98 0.70 -10.35 -1.73
CA SER A 98 0.18 -11.68 -2.01
C SER A 98 -1.16 -11.65 -2.73
N VAL A 99 -2.10 -10.77 -2.33
CA VAL A 99 -3.41 -10.70 -2.98
C VAL A 99 -3.35 -10.08 -4.37
N LEU A 100 -2.43 -9.14 -4.61
CA LEU A 100 -2.22 -8.55 -5.93
C LEU A 100 -1.55 -9.53 -6.90
N GLU A 101 -0.62 -10.36 -6.41
CA GLU A 101 0.07 -11.37 -7.24
C GLU A 101 -0.79 -12.62 -7.49
N LYS A 102 -1.44 -13.15 -6.45
CA LYS A 102 -2.10 -14.47 -6.47
C LYS A 102 -3.62 -14.40 -6.46
N GLY A 103 -4.20 -13.21 -6.30
CA GLY A 103 -5.64 -13.01 -6.20
C GLY A 103 -6.20 -13.30 -4.80
N ILE A 104 -7.52 -13.22 -4.67
CA ILE A 104 -8.25 -13.30 -3.39
C ILE A 104 -8.21 -14.68 -2.72
N ASP A 105 -7.82 -15.72 -3.46
CA ASP A 105 -7.75 -17.10 -2.94
C ASP A 105 -6.75 -17.24 -1.78
N ILE A 106 -5.82 -16.28 -1.63
CA ILE A 106 -4.91 -16.23 -0.49
C ILE A 106 -5.64 -16.17 0.85
N PHE A 107 -6.86 -15.62 0.90
CA PHE A 107 -7.64 -15.49 2.13
C PHE A 107 -8.18 -16.85 2.61
N GLU A 108 -8.21 -17.84 1.71
CA GLU A 108 -8.59 -19.21 2.05
C GLU A 108 -7.39 -20.10 2.39
N SER A 109 -6.16 -19.59 2.25
CA SER A 109 -4.94 -20.33 2.60
C SER A 109 -4.84 -20.63 4.10
N GLU A 110 -4.18 -21.74 4.42
CA GLU A 110 -3.87 -22.13 5.81
C GLU A 110 -3.08 -21.04 6.53
N ASP A 111 -2.10 -20.43 5.86
CA ASP A 111 -1.26 -19.37 6.43
C ASP A 111 -2.09 -18.15 6.84
N PHE A 112 -3.04 -17.74 6.00
CA PHE A 112 -3.92 -16.61 6.30
C PHE A 112 -4.91 -16.94 7.43
N LYS A 113 -5.41 -18.18 7.47
CA LYS A 113 -6.32 -18.67 8.52
C LYS A 113 -5.66 -18.75 9.91
N GLN A 114 -4.34 -18.85 9.98
CA GLN A 114 -3.57 -18.82 11.24
C GLN A 114 -3.41 -17.41 11.83
N ILE A 115 -3.69 -16.36 11.06
CA ILE A 115 -3.66 -14.97 11.55
C ILE A 115 -4.78 -14.79 12.60
N LYS A 116 -4.45 -14.14 13.73
CA LYS A 116 -5.43 -13.89 14.81
C LYS A 116 -6.61 -13.08 14.31
N ASN A 117 -7.82 -13.36 14.80
CA ASN A 117 -9.05 -12.66 14.39
C ASN A 117 -8.94 -11.13 14.49
N GLU A 118 -8.33 -10.59 15.55
CA GLU A 118 -8.12 -9.13 15.70
C GLU A 118 -7.25 -8.55 14.57
N GLN A 119 -6.23 -9.29 14.14
CA GLN A 119 -5.36 -8.88 13.03
C GLN A 119 -6.07 -9.01 11.69
N GLN A 120 -6.92 -10.02 11.51
CA GLN A 120 -7.78 -10.14 10.34
C GLN A 120 -8.78 -8.98 10.25
N GLU A 121 -9.41 -8.60 11.37
CA GLU A 121 -10.31 -7.45 11.47
C GLU A 121 -9.56 -6.13 11.15
N TYR A 122 -8.36 -5.98 11.68
CA TYR A 122 -7.50 -4.87 11.32
C TYR A 122 -7.21 -4.83 9.81
N LEU A 123 -6.81 -5.96 9.22
CA LEU A 123 -6.45 -6.05 7.80
C LEU A 123 -7.62 -5.75 6.87
N ILE A 124 -8.84 -6.25 7.17
CA ILE A 124 -10.01 -5.94 6.34
C ILE A 124 -10.36 -4.45 6.41
N ASN A 125 -10.24 -3.83 7.60
CA ASN A 125 -10.43 -2.40 7.75
C ASN A 125 -9.38 -1.58 6.98
N ARG A 126 -8.14 -2.07 6.91
CA ARG A 126 -7.08 -1.45 6.10
C ARG A 126 -7.35 -1.57 4.60
N LEU A 127 -7.78 -2.74 4.11
CA LEU A 127 -8.19 -2.91 2.71
C LEU A 127 -9.34 -1.95 2.33
N VAL A 128 -10.34 -1.81 3.20
CA VAL A 128 -11.45 -0.86 3.01
C VAL A 128 -10.96 0.58 3.01
N SER A 129 -10.04 0.94 3.92
CA SER A 129 -9.43 2.27 3.96
C SER A 129 -8.70 2.58 2.65
N TRP A 130 -7.83 1.67 2.20
CA TRP A 130 -7.08 1.79 0.95
C TRP A 130 -7.97 1.87 -0.28
N HIS A 131 -9.08 1.12 -0.28
CA HIS A 131 -10.12 1.24 -1.28
C HIS A 131 -10.69 2.66 -1.35
N ASN A 132 -11.11 3.18 -0.20
CA ASN A 132 -11.69 4.51 -0.09
C ASN A 132 -10.68 5.64 -0.39
N GLN A 133 -9.38 5.34 -0.32
CA GLN A 133 -8.29 6.22 -0.69
C GLN A 133 -7.82 6.05 -2.14
N ASN A 134 -8.45 5.17 -2.93
CA ASN A 134 -8.07 4.82 -4.31
C ASN A 134 -6.65 4.24 -4.46
N MET A 135 -6.10 3.64 -3.41
CA MET A 135 -4.83 2.90 -3.48
C MET A 135 -5.03 1.53 -4.13
N ILE A 136 -6.18 0.91 -3.87
CA ILE A 136 -6.63 -0.33 -4.49
C ILE A 136 -8.12 -0.22 -4.83
N THR A 137 -8.66 -1.11 -5.64
CA THR A 137 -10.08 -1.27 -5.91
C THR A 137 -10.52 -2.65 -5.46
N LEU A 138 -11.56 -2.70 -4.62
CA LEU A 138 -12.19 -3.92 -4.14
C LEU A 138 -13.44 -4.11 -4.96
N SER A 139 -13.61 -5.30 -5.53
CA SER A 139 -14.88 -5.75 -6.09
C SER A 139 -15.58 -6.59 -5.04
N ILE A 140 -16.83 -6.24 -4.72
CA ILE A 140 -17.65 -6.88 -3.66
C ILE A 140 -18.83 -7.62 -4.31
#